data_AF-A0A924VDM9-F1
#
_entry.id   AF-A0A924VDM9-F1
#
_cell.length_a   1.000
_cell.length_b   1.000
_cell.length_c   1.000
_cell.angle_alpha   90.00
_cell.angle_beta   90.00
_cell.angle_gamma   90.00
#
_symmetry.space_group_name_H-M   'P 1'
#
loop_
_entity.id
_entity.type
_entity.pdbx_description
1 polymer ?
#
loop_
_entity_poly.entity_id
_entity_poly.type
_entity_poly.pdbx_seq_one_letter_code
_entity_poly.pdbx_strand_id
1 'polypeptide(L)'
;MNHSTDDIKTLDKLQRETFGYFLHETNPPNGLVKDKTAPDWPSSIAATGLALACYPVAVERGFMSRTAAVERTLATLRFFWNSPQGPEPDATGYKGFYYHFLDMQTGRRAWQCELSTVDSAFLLAGALTAGIYFDATTAGESEIRNLADALYRRADWQWAQNKGATLTHGWKPESGFLKYRWEGYDEALLLYMLGLGSPTYPLPESSFTAWTSTYQWEQNYGYEYLYAGPLFIHQLSHVWIDFRGIQDAYMRNKGIDYFENSSRATYVQQQYAISNPLGHKDYGPHCWGITSSEGPGPATVKINGINRQFFDYIGRGVPY
;
A
#
# COMPACT_ATOMS: atom_id res chain seq x y z
N MET A 1 -5.85 12.27 -24.89
CA MET A 1 -6.71 11.33 -25.65
C MET A 1 -8.15 11.68 -25.34
N ASN A 2 -9.02 11.83 -26.35
CA ASN A 2 -10.46 11.95 -26.11
C ASN A 2 -11.01 10.53 -25.91
N HIS A 3 -11.33 10.16 -24.68
CA HIS A 3 -11.99 8.89 -24.37
C HIS A 3 -13.43 8.91 -24.86
N SER A 4 -13.95 7.77 -25.33
CA SER A 4 -15.36 7.69 -25.75
C SER A 4 -16.28 7.89 -24.54
N THR A 5 -17.52 8.32 -24.78
CA THR A 5 -18.53 8.45 -23.71
C THR A 5 -18.78 7.11 -23.00
N ASP A 6 -18.62 5.99 -23.71
CA ASP A 6 -18.81 4.65 -23.14
C ASP A 6 -17.62 4.21 -22.29
N ASP A 7 -16.38 4.59 -22.65
CA ASP A 7 -15.20 4.36 -21.82
C ASP A 7 -15.34 5.09 -20.47
N ILE A 8 -15.80 6.35 -20.52
CA ILE A 8 -16.01 7.17 -19.32
C ILE A 8 -17.06 6.55 -18.41
N LYS A 9 -18.20 6.11 -18.96
CA LYS A 9 -19.26 5.43 -18.19
C LYS A 9 -18.77 4.11 -17.59
N THR A 10 -17.99 3.35 -18.34
CA THR A 10 -17.40 2.09 -17.88
C THR A 10 -16.44 2.32 -16.72
N LEU A 11 -15.58 3.34 -16.84
CA LEU A 11 -14.65 3.71 -15.78
C LEU A 11 -15.37 4.22 -14.52
N ASP A 12 -16.38 5.08 -14.65
CA ASP A 12 -17.18 5.55 -13.50
C ASP A 12 -17.84 4.39 -12.76
N LYS A 13 -18.45 3.46 -13.52
CA LYS A 13 -19.05 2.25 -12.95
C LYS A 13 -18.00 1.41 -12.20
N LEU A 14 -16.86 1.15 -12.83
CA LEU A 14 -15.78 0.37 -12.21
C LEU A 14 -15.30 1.05 -10.91
N GLN A 15 -15.06 2.36 -10.94
CA GLN A 15 -14.65 3.12 -9.76
C GLN A 15 -15.68 3.04 -8.64
N ARG A 16 -16.97 3.17 -8.96
CA ARG A 16 -18.07 3.08 -7.99
C ARG A 16 -18.19 1.69 -7.38
N GLU A 17 -18.13 0.65 -8.21
CA GLU A 17 -18.20 -0.75 -7.76
C GLU A 17 -17.00 -1.13 -6.89
N THR A 18 -15.78 -0.73 -7.29
CA THR A 18 -14.56 -0.92 -6.49
C THR A 18 -14.64 -0.15 -5.16
N PHE A 19 -15.12 1.10 -5.16
CA PHE A 19 -15.34 1.84 -3.92
C PHE A 19 -16.35 1.16 -2.98
N GLY A 20 -17.30 0.41 -3.53
CA GLY A 20 -18.24 -0.41 -2.77
C GLY A 20 -17.56 -1.33 -1.76
N TYR A 21 -16.35 -1.82 -2.03
CA TYR A 21 -15.56 -2.59 -1.07
C TYR A 21 -15.34 -1.82 0.24
N PHE A 22 -14.86 -0.59 0.18
CA PHE A 22 -14.61 0.25 1.36
C PHE A 22 -15.92 0.72 2.02
N LEU A 23 -17.04 0.72 1.30
CA LEU A 23 -18.34 1.02 1.88
C LEU A 23 -18.87 -0.15 2.70
N HIS A 24 -18.76 -1.38 2.18
CA HIS A 24 -19.41 -2.58 2.69
C HIS A 24 -18.54 -3.38 3.67
N GLU A 25 -17.23 -3.42 3.48
CA GLU A 25 -16.30 -4.24 4.27
C GLU A 25 -15.59 -3.45 5.40
N THR A 26 -16.08 -2.25 5.69
CA THR A 26 -15.63 -1.41 6.80
C THR A 26 -16.55 -1.60 8.01
N ASN A 27 -15.98 -1.83 9.19
CA ASN A 27 -16.70 -1.77 10.46
C ASN A 27 -17.02 -0.29 10.80
N PRO A 28 -18.30 0.15 10.78
CA PRO A 28 -18.61 1.58 10.96
C PRO A 28 -18.22 2.17 12.32
N PRO A 29 -18.39 1.48 13.46
CA PRO A 29 -17.91 1.95 14.77
C PRO A 29 -16.44 2.34 14.88
N ASN A 30 -15.52 1.60 14.25
CA ASN A 30 -14.06 1.81 14.42
C ASN A 30 -13.33 2.13 13.11
N GLY A 31 -14.02 2.04 11.98
CA GLY A 31 -13.49 2.34 10.66
C GLY A 31 -12.44 1.35 10.14
N LEU A 32 -12.27 0.19 10.79
CA LEU A 32 -11.37 -0.87 10.32
C LEU A 32 -11.96 -1.56 9.09
N VAL A 33 -11.10 -1.84 8.11
CA VAL A 33 -11.47 -2.44 6.83
C VAL A 33 -10.96 -3.88 6.80
N LYS A 34 -11.84 -4.84 6.46
CA LYS A 34 -11.41 -6.24 6.25
C LYS A 34 -10.27 -6.30 5.24
N ASP A 35 -9.39 -7.26 5.41
CA ASP A 35 -8.32 -7.52 4.44
C ASP A 35 -8.85 -8.21 3.17
N LYS A 36 -9.88 -9.07 3.30
CA LYS A 36 -10.59 -9.65 2.15
C LYS A 36 -12.05 -9.97 2.47
N THR A 37 -12.84 -10.24 1.43
CA THR A 37 -14.29 -10.52 1.51
C THR A 37 -14.63 -11.93 2.02
N ALA A 38 -13.65 -12.71 2.47
CA ALA A 38 -13.91 -14.01 3.06
C ALA A 38 -14.59 -13.86 4.44
N PRO A 39 -15.42 -14.83 4.85
CA PRO A 39 -15.98 -14.85 6.20
C PRO A 39 -14.88 -14.86 7.27
N ASP A 40 -15.18 -14.23 8.41
CA ASP A 40 -14.35 -14.27 9.63
C ASP A 40 -12.88 -13.85 9.45
N TRP A 41 -12.63 -12.93 8.52
CA TRP A 41 -11.29 -12.41 8.24
C TRP A 41 -10.99 -11.13 9.04
N PRO A 42 -9.75 -10.92 9.54
CA PRO A 42 -9.37 -9.71 10.25
C PRO A 42 -9.32 -8.49 9.32
N SER A 43 -9.21 -7.32 9.94
CA SER A 43 -8.87 -6.08 9.23
C SER A 43 -7.41 -6.05 8.81
N SER A 44 -7.12 -5.32 7.73
CA SER A 44 -5.76 -4.88 7.37
C SER A 44 -5.65 -3.38 7.55
N ILE A 45 -4.57 -2.93 8.21
CA ILE A 45 -4.33 -1.49 8.38
C ILE A 45 -3.95 -0.81 7.05
N ALA A 46 -3.36 -1.53 6.09
CA ALA A 46 -3.10 -1.02 4.75
C ALA A 46 -4.40 -0.78 3.99
N ALA A 47 -5.33 -1.75 4.02
CA ALA A 47 -6.67 -1.58 3.44
C ALA A 47 -7.42 -0.41 4.09
N THR A 48 -7.25 -0.23 5.40
CA THR A 48 -7.82 0.90 6.14
C THR A 48 -7.22 2.25 5.71
N GLY A 49 -5.91 2.31 5.46
CA GLY A 49 -5.24 3.48 4.88
C GLY A 49 -5.75 3.82 3.48
N LEU A 50 -5.90 2.81 2.63
CA LEU A 50 -6.45 2.99 1.28
C LEU A 50 -7.90 3.52 1.33
N ALA A 51 -8.74 3.02 2.26
CA ALA A 51 -10.10 3.54 2.43
C ALA A 51 -10.10 5.04 2.78
N LEU A 52 -9.24 5.47 3.70
CA LEU A 52 -9.09 6.89 4.05
C LEU A 52 -8.68 7.74 2.84
N ALA A 53 -7.79 7.23 1.98
CA ALA A 53 -7.39 7.91 0.75
C ALA A 53 -8.52 7.94 -0.31
N CYS A 54 -9.40 6.92 -0.33
CA CYS A 54 -10.52 6.85 -1.25
C CYS A 54 -11.71 7.72 -0.85
N TYR A 55 -11.88 8.10 0.43
CA TYR A 55 -13.01 8.93 0.85
C TYR A 55 -13.06 10.30 0.17
N PRO A 56 -11.96 11.08 0.05
CA PRO A 56 -11.91 12.28 -0.78
C PRO A 56 -12.38 12.05 -2.21
N VAL A 57 -11.87 10.98 -2.86
CA VAL A 57 -12.25 10.63 -4.24
C VAL A 57 -13.74 10.33 -4.35
N ALA A 58 -14.30 9.61 -3.38
CA ALA A 58 -15.72 9.27 -3.35
C ALA A 58 -16.61 10.51 -3.15
N VAL A 59 -16.15 11.52 -2.40
CA VAL A 59 -16.86 12.81 -2.28
C VAL A 59 -16.84 13.56 -3.61
N GLU A 60 -15.66 13.73 -4.22
CA GLU A 60 -15.52 14.43 -5.51
C GLU A 60 -16.28 13.75 -6.65
N ARG A 61 -16.40 12.42 -6.62
CA ARG A 61 -17.15 11.63 -7.60
C ARG A 61 -18.65 11.50 -7.27
N GLY A 62 -19.11 12.02 -6.13
CA GLY A 62 -20.51 11.89 -5.71
C GLY A 62 -20.93 10.44 -5.40
N PHE A 63 -19.98 9.60 -4.99
CA PHE A 63 -20.25 8.23 -4.52
C PHE A 63 -20.66 8.20 -3.04
N MET A 64 -20.20 9.20 -2.27
CA MET A 64 -20.49 9.37 -0.85
C MET A 64 -20.66 10.87 -0.55
N SER A 65 -21.56 11.22 0.38
CA SER A 65 -21.67 12.61 0.83
C SER A 65 -20.46 13.01 1.67
N ARG A 66 -20.07 14.29 1.63
CA ARG A 66 -18.96 14.81 2.45
C ARG A 66 -19.17 14.54 3.94
N THR A 67 -20.40 14.71 4.44
CA THR A 67 -20.76 14.41 5.83
C THR A 67 -20.51 12.94 6.20
N ALA A 68 -20.96 12.00 5.37
CA ALA A 68 -20.73 10.56 5.62
C ALA A 68 -19.23 10.20 5.57
N ALA A 69 -18.47 10.87 4.68
CA ALA A 69 -17.03 10.68 4.59
C ALA A 69 -16.30 11.22 5.84
N VAL A 70 -16.72 12.38 6.37
CA VAL A 70 -16.21 12.95 7.63
C VAL A 70 -16.51 12.02 8.81
N GLU A 71 -17.73 11.51 8.92
CA GLU A 71 -18.12 10.57 9.98
C GLU A 71 -17.26 9.30 9.97
N ARG A 72 -17.08 8.69 8.80
CA ARG A 72 -16.23 7.49 8.62
C ARG A 72 -14.76 7.77 8.93
N THR A 73 -14.24 8.88 8.43
CA THR A 73 -12.86 9.29 8.70
C THR A 73 -12.63 9.48 10.20
N LEU A 74 -13.52 10.17 10.89
CA LEU A 74 -13.41 10.38 12.34
C LEU A 74 -13.50 9.06 13.12
N ALA A 75 -14.38 8.13 12.73
CA ALA A 75 -14.44 6.82 13.37
C ALA A 75 -13.09 6.11 13.32
N THR A 76 -12.46 6.05 12.14
CA THR A 76 -11.13 5.47 11.95
C THR A 76 -10.04 6.18 12.76
N LEU A 77 -9.94 7.51 12.62
CA LEU A 77 -8.85 8.27 13.27
C LEU A 77 -8.99 8.27 14.79
N ARG A 78 -10.21 8.38 15.33
CA ARG A 78 -10.45 8.29 16.78
C ARG A 78 -10.14 6.90 17.31
N PHE A 79 -10.47 5.84 16.57
CA PHE A 79 -10.09 4.48 16.95
C PHE A 79 -8.57 4.37 17.08
N PHE A 80 -7.80 4.67 16.03
CA PHE A 80 -6.34 4.52 16.07
C PHE A 80 -5.67 5.43 17.10
N TRP A 81 -6.17 6.65 17.29
CA TRP A 81 -5.65 7.59 18.27
C TRP A 81 -5.79 7.08 19.71
N ASN A 82 -6.96 6.52 20.03
CA ASN A 82 -7.32 6.05 21.37
C ASN A 82 -7.01 4.57 21.62
N SER A 83 -6.61 3.83 20.58
CA SER A 83 -6.32 2.39 20.66
C SER A 83 -5.13 2.09 21.59
N PRO A 84 -5.09 0.90 22.22
CA PRO A 84 -3.95 0.47 23.03
C PRO A 84 -2.63 0.53 22.26
N GLN A 85 -1.65 1.23 22.83
CA GLN A 85 -0.30 1.35 22.32
C GLN A 85 0.71 0.86 23.35
N GLY A 86 1.45 -0.19 23.05
CA GLY A 86 2.39 -0.77 24.01
C GLY A 86 3.04 -2.07 23.53
N PRO A 87 4.05 -2.57 24.27
CA PRO A 87 4.77 -3.79 23.90
C PRO A 87 3.97 -5.08 24.15
N GLU A 88 2.75 -4.99 24.71
CA GLU A 88 1.91 -6.11 25.06
C GLU A 88 1.44 -6.88 23.81
N PRO A 89 1.28 -8.21 23.90
CA PRO A 89 0.96 -9.06 22.76
C PRO A 89 -0.41 -8.81 22.12
N ASP A 90 -1.34 -8.16 22.82
CA ASP A 90 -2.70 -7.86 22.36
C ASP A 90 -2.99 -6.38 22.12
N ALA A 91 -1.96 -5.51 22.17
CA ALA A 91 -2.08 -4.10 21.82
C ALA A 91 -2.47 -3.91 20.33
N THR A 92 -3.03 -2.75 19.99
CA THR A 92 -3.34 -2.38 18.60
C THR A 92 -2.11 -1.93 17.83
N GLY A 93 -1.12 -1.40 18.55
CA GLY A 93 0.17 -1.04 17.98
C GLY A 93 1.20 -0.69 19.05
N TYR A 94 2.36 -0.24 18.60
CA TYR A 94 3.45 0.15 19.48
C TYR A 94 4.28 1.24 18.81
N LYS A 95 4.74 2.23 19.57
CA LYS A 95 5.63 3.31 19.07
C LYS A 95 5.04 4.10 17.88
N GLY A 96 3.71 4.20 17.82
CA GLY A 96 3.01 4.91 16.75
C GLY A 96 2.88 4.11 15.44
N PHE A 97 3.34 2.87 15.42
CA PHE A 97 3.08 1.90 14.36
C PHE A 97 2.01 0.90 14.81
N TYR A 98 1.45 0.16 13.86
CA TYR A 98 0.30 -0.71 14.08
C TYR A 98 0.54 -2.14 13.57
N TYR A 99 -0.14 -3.10 14.18
CA TYR A 99 -0.12 -4.49 13.71
C TYR A 99 -0.81 -4.63 12.37
N HIS A 100 -0.21 -5.42 11.47
CA HIS A 100 -0.69 -5.65 10.11
C HIS A 100 -2.19 -6.00 10.11
N PHE A 101 -2.53 -7.01 10.92
CA PHE A 101 -3.89 -7.49 11.06
C PHE A 101 -4.44 -7.20 12.46
N LEU A 102 -5.64 -6.63 12.50
CA LEU A 102 -6.38 -6.40 13.73
C LEU A 102 -7.72 -7.13 13.68
N ASP A 103 -8.15 -7.66 14.82
CA ASP A 103 -9.50 -8.18 15.00
C ASP A 103 -10.51 -7.08 14.65
N MET A 104 -11.48 -7.42 13.80
CA MET A 104 -12.41 -6.45 13.22
C MET A 104 -13.18 -5.65 14.28
N GLN A 105 -13.48 -6.26 15.43
CA GLN A 105 -14.40 -5.67 16.40
C GLN A 105 -13.67 -4.98 17.53
N THR A 106 -12.65 -5.64 18.07
CA THR A 106 -11.89 -5.16 19.22
C THR A 106 -10.70 -4.29 18.81
N GLY A 107 -10.22 -4.43 17.58
CA GLY A 107 -9.03 -3.74 17.09
C GLY A 107 -7.72 -4.21 17.73
N ARG A 108 -7.74 -5.35 18.42
CA ARG A 108 -6.54 -5.99 18.99
C ARG A 108 -5.79 -6.76 17.92
N ARG A 109 -4.47 -6.91 18.09
CA ARG A 109 -3.62 -7.71 17.19
C ARG A 109 -4.21 -9.09 16.90
N ALA A 110 -4.34 -9.43 15.62
CA ALA A 110 -4.77 -10.74 15.16
C ALA A 110 -3.58 -11.65 14.81
N TRP A 111 -3.76 -12.97 14.95
CA TRP A 111 -2.87 -14.03 14.44
C TRP A 111 -1.38 -13.91 14.78
N GLN A 112 -1.04 -13.24 15.88
CA GLN A 112 0.36 -12.97 16.24
C GLN A 112 1.15 -12.33 15.08
N CYS A 113 0.47 -11.54 14.23
CA CYS A 113 1.08 -10.85 13.11
C CYS A 113 2.14 -9.85 13.59
N GLU A 114 3.00 -9.42 12.71
CA GLU A 114 3.95 -8.35 12.97
C GLU A 114 3.26 -6.99 13.08
N LEU A 115 3.86 -6.12 13.88
CA LEU A 115 3.75 -4.70 13.70
C LEU A 115 4.46 -4.36 12.39
N SER A 116 3.72 -3.88 11.39
CA SER A 116 4.21 -3.72 10.03
C SER A 116 4.52 -2.25 9.76
N THR A 117 5.76 -1.96 9.38
CA THR A 117 6.19 -0.59 9.11
C THR A 117 5.58 -0.05 7.83
N VAL A 118 5.50 -0.84 6.76
CA VAL A 118 4.93 -0.42 5.47
C VAL A 118 3.41 -0.26 5.54
N ASP A 119 2.70 -1.17 6.22
CA ASP A 119 1.24 -1.06 6.30
C ASP A 119 0.81 0.10 7.20
N SER A 120 1.63 0.39 8.23
CA SER A 120 1.48 1.64 9.01
C SER A 120 1.73 2.88 8.14
N ALA A 121 2.71 2.85 7.23
CA ALA A 121 2.93 3.96 6.30
C ALA A 121 1.74 4.19 5.37
N PHE A 122 1.11 3.13 4.85
CA PHE A 122 -0.12 3.25 4.06
C PHE A 122 -1.29 3.80 4.87
N LEU A 123 -1.46 3.35 6.13
CA LEU A 123 -2.44 3.91 7.05
C LEU A 123 -2.23 5.42 7.27
N LEU A 124 -1.01 5.82 7.58
CA LEU A 124 -0.65 7.22 7.84
C LEU A 124 -0.80 8.09 6.59
N ALA A 125 -0.41 7.60 5.41
CA ALA A 125 -0.61 8.31 4.15
C ALA A 125 -2.10 8.54 3.85
N GLY A 126 -2.95 7.53 4.11
CA GLY A 126 -4.40 7.66 4.04
C GLY A 126 -4.94 8.71 5.02
N ALA A 127 -4.51 8.68 6.27
CA ALA A 127 -4.90 9.66 7.29
C ALA A 127 -4.49 11.08 6.90
N LEU A 128 -3.25 11.28 6.43
CA LEU A 128 -2.76 12.57 5.96
C LEU A 128 -3.53 13.07 4.73
N THR A 129 -3.88 12.18 3.79
CA THR A 129 -4.70 12.53 2.62
C THR A 129 -6.06 13.08 3.06
N ALA A 130 -6.73 12.39 3.98
CA ALA A 130 -7.99 12.87 4.55
C ALA A 130 -7.80 14.20 5.33
N GLY A 131 -6.72 14.32 6.11
CA GLY A 131 -6.37 15.55 6.83
C GLY A 131 -6.09 16.75 5.94
N ILE A 132 -5.57 16.55 4.73
CA ILE A 132 -5.37 17.64 3.76
C ILE A 132 -6.69 18.00 3.07
N TYR A 133 -7.52 17.02 2.73
CA TYR A 133 -8.75 17.23 1.97
C TYR A 133 -9.92 17.81 2.79
N PHE A 134 -10.05 17.39 4.06
CA PHE A 134 -11.10 17.88 4.95
C PHE A 134 -10.64 19.16 5.66
N ASP A 135 -10.72 20.28 4.93
CA ASP A 135 -10.17 21.58 5.28
C ASP A 135 -11.22 22.61 5.78
N ALA A 136 -12.49 22.24 5.86
CA ALA A 136 -13.53 23.16 6.34
C ALA A 136 -13.31 23.53 7.82
N THR A 137 -13.82 24.70 8.21
CA THR A 137 -13.74 25.22 9.59
C THR A 137 -14.76 24.58 10.55
N THR A 138 -15.33 23.43 10.19
CA THR A 138 -16.24 22.69 11.07
C THR A 138 -15.45 21.97 12.16
N ALA A 139 -16.10 21.65 13.28
CA ALA A 139 -15.46 20.92 14.37
C ALA A 139 -14.94 19.55 13.91
N GLY A 140 -15.75 18.81 13.14
CA GLY A 140 -15.39 17.48 12.65
C GLY A 140 -14.19 17.47 11.71
N GLU A 141 -14.15 18.37 10.73
CA GLU A 141 -13.01 18.45 9.81
C GLU A 141 -11.75 18.98 10.52
N SER A 142 -11.89 19.93 11.44
CA SER A 142 -10.76 20.39 12.27
C SER A 142 -10.17 19.27 13.13
N GLU A 143 -11.02 18.39 13.67
CA GLU A 143 -10.57 17.20 14.41
C GLU A 143 -9.88 16.19 13.50
N ILE A 144 -10.36 15.95 12.27
CA ILE A 144 -9.68 15.09 11.28
C ILE A 144 -8.24 15.57 11.06
N ARG A 145 -8.05 16.87 10.80
CA ARG A 145 -6.71 17.43 10.56
C ARG A 145 -5.79 17.23 11.75
N ASN A 146 -6.29 17.50 12.96
CA ASN A 146 -5.53 17.35 14.19
C ASN A 146 -5.14 15.89 14.45
N LEU A 147 -6.08 14.95 14.29
CA LEU A 147 -5.80 13.53 14.52
C LEU A 147 -4.87 12.94 13.46
N ALA A 148 -5.03 13.33 12.19
CA ALA A 148 -4.15 12.88 11.11
C ALA A 148 -2.69 13.31 11.35
N ASP A 149 -2.46 14.60 11.66
CA ASP A 149 -1.14 15.12 12.01
C ASP A 149 -0.59 14.45 13.29
N ALA A 150 -1.42 14.30 14.32
CA ALA A 150 -1.00 13.70 15.58
C ALA A 150 -0.62 12.22 15.44
N LEU A 151 -1.33 11.45 14.61
CA LEU A 151 -0.99 10.05 14.29
C LEU A 151 0.34 9.97 13.54
N TYR A 152 0.55 10.82 12.53
CA TYR A 152 1.82 10.84 11.81
C TYR A 152 3.01 11.21 12.70
N ARG A 153 2.85 12.24 13.55
CA ARG A 153 3.86 12.67 14.54
C ARG A 153 4.15 11.62 15.61
N ARG A 154 3.23 10.70 15.88
CA ARG A 154 3.39 9.64 16.87
C ARG A 154 4.34 8.54 16.40
N ALA A 155 4.48 8.34 15.08
CA ALA A 155 5.30 7.28 14.51
C ALA A 155 6.80 7.52 14.77
N ASP A 156 7.43 6.65 15.56
CA ASP A 156 8.84 6.73 15.93
C ASP A 156 9.73 6.02 14.89
N TRP A 157 9.98 6.67 13.75
CA TRP A 157 10.73 6.07 12.64
C TRP A 157 12.16 5.69 13.02
N GLN A 158 12.77 6.41 13.97
CA GLN A 158 14.10 6.09 14.51
C GLN A 158 14.07 4.79 15.33
N TRP A 159 13.01 4.54 16.09
CA TRP A 159 12.78 3.24 16.71
C TRP A 159 12.61 2.14 15.67
N ALA A 160 11.79 2.35 14.64
CA ALA A 160 11.56 1.36 13.57
C ALA A 160 12.81 1.07 12.73
N GLN A 161 13.75 2.02 12.67
CA GLN A 161 15.08 1.85 12.10
C GLN A 161 15.94 0.90 12.94
N ASN A 162 15.65 0.69 14.22
CA ASN A 162 16.38 -0.25 15.07
C ASN A 162 17.92 -0.16 14.93
N LYS A 163 18.44 1.08 14.90
CA LYS A 163 19.89 1.40 14.79
C LYS A 163 20.60 0.85 13.54
N GLY A 164 19.87 0.32 12.56
CA GLY A 164 20.44 -0.14 11.28
C GLY A 164 20.44 0.96 10.22
N ALA A 165 20.94 0.66 9.02
CA ALA A 165 20.95 1.62 7.93
C ALA A 165 19.53 1.88 7.38
N THR A 166 18.80 0.80 7.09
CA THR A 166 17.44 0.80 6.53
C THR A 166 16.37 0.55 7.59
N LEU A 167 15.09 0.81 7.29
CA LEU A 167 13.98 0.44 8.17
C LEU A 167 13.80 -1.09 8.25
N THR A 168 13.37 -1.60 9.40
CA THR A 168 12.96 -3.00 9.54
C THR A 168 11.59 -3.24 8.90
N HIS A 169 11.30 -4.46 8.45
CA HIS A 169 9.95 -4.81 7.99
C HIS A 169 8.92 -4.69 9.11
N GLY A 170 9.33 -4.99 10.35
CA GLY A 170 8.41 -4.98 11.46
C GLY A 170 8.98 -5.46 12.78
N TRP A 171 8.10 -5.61 13.75
CA TRP A 171 8.42 -6.01 15.12
C TRP A 171 7.34 -6.94 15.70
N LYS A 172 7.73 -7.84 16.60
CA LYS A 172 6.81 -8.70 17.36
C LYS A 172 7.14 -8.64 18.87
N PRO A 173 6.14 -8.58 19.75
CA PRO A 173 6.28 -8.71 21.20
C PRO A 173 7.11 -9.93 21.61
N GLU A 174 6.91 -11.03 20.90
CA GLU A 174 7.51 -12.32 21.23
C GLU A 174 9.00 -12.41 20.87
N SER A 175 9.44 -11.69 19.84
CA SER A 175 10.76 -11.90 19.23
C SER A 175 11.57 -10.63 18.95
N GLY A 176 11.02 -9.45 19.22
CA GLY A 176 11.63 -8.19 18.83
C GLY A 176 11.49 -7.89 17.34
N PHE A 177 12.43 -7.13 16.79
CA PHE A 177 12.43 -6.76 15.37
C PHE A 177 12.60 -7.98 14.46
N LEU A 178 11.90 -7.97 13.32
CA LEU A 178 12.10 -8.96 12.28
C LEU A 178 13.52 -8.85 11.72
N LYS A 179 14.07 -9.98 11.25
CA LYS A 179 15.40 -10.03 10.61
C LYS A 179 15.44 -9.28 9.28
N TYR A 180 14.30 -9.16 8.61
CA TYR A 180 14.16 -8.55 7.29
C TYR A 180 14.11 -7.03 7.38
N ARG A 181 14.78 -6.37 6.44
CA ARG A 181 14.86 -4.91 6.33
C ARG A 181 14.56 -4.54 4.89
N TRP A 182 14.00 -3.36 4.71
CA TRP A 182 13.62 -2.87 3.39
C TRP A 182 14.85 -2.59 2.53
N GLU A 183 14.80 -3.01 1.28
CA GLU A 183 15.88 -2.99 0.29
C GLU A 183 15.28 -2.60 -1.06
N GLY A 184 15.66 -1.45 -1.59
CA GLY A 184 15.10 -0.94 -2.83
C GLY A 184 15.58 -1.72 -4.04
N TYR A 185 14.86 -1.74 -5.16
CA TYR A 185 13.54 -1.13 -5.32
C TYR A 185 12.45 -2.11 -4.89
N ASP A 186 11.63 -1.68 -3.92
CA ASP A 186 10.53 -2.43 -3.33
C ASP A 186 9.35 -1.47 -3.07
N GLU A 187 8.26 -1.97 -2.47
CA GLU A 187 7.07 -1.17 -2.15
C GLU A 187 7.30 -0.07 -1.10
N ALA A 188 8.48 0.01 -0.48
CA ALA A 188 8.77 0.89 0.64
C ALA A 188 9.11 2.34 0.25
N LEU A 189 8.98 2.75 -1.01
CA LEU A 189 9.28 4.12 -1.43
C LEU A 189 8.48 5.16 -0.60
N LEU A 190 7.16 4.99 -0.46
CA LEU A 190 6.32 5.85 0.39
C LEU A 190 6.74 5.81 1.87
N LEU A 191 7.12 4.63 2.37
CA LEU A 191 7.60 4.45 3.74
C LEU A 191 8.81 5.36 4.03
N TYR A 192 9.79 5.41 3.13
CA TYR A 192 10.93 6.30 3.29
C TYR A 192 10.56 7.77 3.15
N MET A 193 9.64 8.14 2.25
CA MET A 193 9.19 9.53 2.13
C MET A 193 8.55 10.03 3.43
N LEU A 194 7.69 9.21 4.05
CA LEU A 194 7.09 9.55 5.34
C LEU A 194 8.11 9.56 6.49
N GLY A 195 9.05 8.61 6.51
CA GLY A 195 10.08 8.54 7.54
C GLY A 195 11.06 9.71 7.49
N LEU A 196 11.49 10.13 6.29
CA LEU A 196 12.36 11.29 6.10
C LEU A 196 11.62 12.61 6.39
N GLY A 197 10.34 12.70 6.01
CA GLY A 197 9.51 13.88 6.23
C GLY A 197 9.02 14.07 7.67
N SER A 198 9.28 13.11 8.57
CA SER A 198 8.71 13.13 9.92
C SER A 198 9.22 14.31 10.74
N PRO A 199 8.33 15.15 11.31
CA PRO A 199 8.75 16.33 12.06
C PRO A 199 9.13 16.02 13.51
N THR A 200 8.98 14.78 13.98
CA THR A 200 9.23 14.37 15.37
C THR A 200 10.33 13.34 15.49
N TYR A 201 10.30 12.31 14.65
CA TYR A 201 11.26 11.20 14.67
C TYR A 201 11.82 10.93 13.26
N PRO A 202 12.46 11.91 12.59
CA PRO A 202 12.92 11.74 11.22
C PRO A 202 13.99 10.66 11.10
N LEU A 203 13.92 9.91 9.99
CA LEU A 203 15.04 9.11 9.52
C LEU A 203 16.19 10.01 9.04
N PRO A 204 17.45 9.60 9.20
CA PRO A 204 18.57 10.29 8.58
C PRO A 204 18.55 10.08 7.05
N GLU A 205 19.07 11.05 6.30
CA GLU A 205 19.21 10.94 4.83
C GLU A 205 19.96 9.67 4.39
N SER A 206 20.95 9.24 5.19
CA SER A 206 21.71 8.01 4.94
C SER A 206 20.84 6.75 4.88
N SER A 207 19.66 6.74 5.50
CA SER A 207 18.72 5.62 5.40
C SER A 207 18.15 5.46 4.00
N PHE A 208 17.85 6.57 3.33
CA PHE A 208 17.39 6.54 1.95
C PHE A 208 18.52 6.07 1.03
N THR A 209 19.73 6.63 1.19
CA THR A 209 20.92 6.18 0.45
C THR A 209 21.14 4.67 0.60
N ALA A 210 21.04 4.15 1.83
CA ALA A 210 21.18 2.71 2.08
C ALA A 210 20.09 1.89 1.37
N TRP A 211 18.83 2.32 1.43
CA TRP A 211 17.73 1.63 0.73
C TRP A 211 17.90 1.64 -0.79
N THR A 212 18.32 2.77 -1.38
CA THR A 212 18.57 2.86 -2.83
C THR A 212 19.79 2.08 -3.30
N SER A 213 20.66 1.62 -2.38
CA SER A 213 21.91 0.94 -2.74
C SER A 213 21.72 -0.44 -3.35
N THR A 214 20.54 -1.05 -3.14
CA THR A 214 20.17 -2.37 -3.66
C THR A 214 19.40 -2.30 -4.98
N TYR A 215 19.17 -1.10 -5.52
CA TYR A 215 18.47 -0.90 -6.79
C TYR A 215 19.06 -1.74 -7.93
N GLN A 216 18.20 -2.46 -8.64
CA GLN A 216 18.58 -3.28 -9.79
C GLN A 216 18.05 -2.64 -11.07
N TRP A 217 18.94 -2.35 -12.02
CA TRP A 217 18.56 -1.86 -13.34
C TRP A 217 18.56 -3.01 -14.33
N GLU A 218 17.44 -3.24 -15.00
CA GLU A 218 17.28 -4.33 -15.95
C GLU A 218 16.84 -3.85 -17.32
N GLN A 219 17.07 -4.70 -18.32
CA GLN A 219 16.59 -4.52 -19.68
C GLN A 219 15.75 -5.74 -20.10
N ASN A 220 14.45 -5.55 -20.26
CA ASN A 220 13.54 -6.61 -20.72
C ASN A 220 12.60 -6.09 -21.81
N TYR A 221 12.33 -6.91 -22.83
CA TYR A 221 11.39 -6.58 -23.91
C TYR A 221 11.61 -5.20 -24.56
N GLY A 222 12.87 -4.76 -24.64
CA GLY A 222 13.24 -3.47 -25.23
C GLY A 222 13.13 -2.26 -24.28
N TYR A 223 12.78 -2.47 -23.01
CA TYR A 223 12.71 -1.42 -21.99
C TYR A 223 13.82 -1.57 -20.97
N GLU A 224 14.48 -0.45 -20.65
CA GLU A 224 15.41 -0.32 -19.53
C GLU A 224 14.73 0.41 -18.38
N TYR A 225 14.77 -0.17 -17.17
CA TYR A 225 14.05 0.35 -16.00
C TYR A 225 14.63 -0.18 -14.68
N LEU A 226 14.31 0.50 -13.60
CA LEU A 226 14.54 0.07 -12.23
C LEU A 226 13.57 -1.08 -11.94
N TYR A 227 14.11 -2.28 -11.76
CA TYR A 227 13.39 -3.53 -11.67
C TYR A 227 12.76 -3.74 -10.30
N ALA A 228 11.52 -4.21 -10.33
CA ALA A 228 10.90 -4.99 -9.27
C ALA A 228 9.84 -5.88 -9.92
N GLY A 229 9.81 -7.17 -9.54
CA GLY A 229 9.00 -8.16 -10.24
C GLY A 229 7.48 -7.92 -10.15
N PRO A 230 6.89 -7.91 -8.94
CA PRO A 230 5.45 -7.67 -8.78
C PRO A 230 5.03 -6.25 -9.18
N LEU A 231 3.99 -6.13 -10.03
CA LEU A 231 3.60 -4.83 -10.58
C LEU A 231 3.11 -3.82 -9.51
N PHE A 232 2.55 -4.27 -8.39
CA PHE A 232 2.06 -3.37 -7.34
C PHE A 232 3.15 -2.45 -6.75
N ILE A 233 4.42 -2.89 -6.77
CA ILE A 233 5.57 -2.12 -6.27
C ILE A 233 5.70 -0.79 -7.05
N HIS A 234 5.46 -0.84 -8.36
CA HIS A 234 5.48 0.33 -9.25
C HIS A 234 4.21 1.19 -9.18
N GLN A 235 3.22 0.82 -8.36
CA GLN A 235 1.89 1.44 -8.34
C GLN A 235 1.54 2.06 -6.99
N LEU A 236 1.78 1.35 -5.88
CA LEU A 236 1.24 1.75 -4.58
C LEU A 236 1.69 3.15 -4.15
N SER A 237 2.98 3.44 -4.22
CA SER A 237 3.47 4.77 -3.79
C SER A 237 2.93 5.91 -4.67
N HIS A 238 2.59 5.62 -5.95
CA HIS A 238 2.01 6.58 -6.89
C HIS A 238 0.55 6.96 -6.55
N VAL A 239 -0.11 6.22 -5.66
CA VAL A 239 -1.45 6.58 -5.17
C VAL A 239 -1.41 7.90 -4.41
N TRP A 240 -0.31 8.16 -3.67
CA TRP A 240 -0.19 9.34 -2.80
C TRP A 240 0.78 10.39 -3.31
N ILE A 241 1.81 9.99 -4.06
CA ILE A 241 2.85 10.91 -4.54
C ILE A 241 2.84 10.93 -6.07
N ASP A 242 2.67 12.13 -6.62
CA ASP A 242 2.89 12.37 -8.04
C ASP A 242 4.39 12.40 -8.33
N PHE A 243 4.92 11.29 -8.81
CA PHE A 243 6.34 11.13 -9.08
C PHE A 243 6.81 11.71 -10.44
N ARG A 244 5.96 12.41 -11.19
CA ARG A 244 6.38 13.09 -12.42
C ARG A 244 7.40 14.17 -12.11
N GLY A 245 8.56 14.09 -12.75
CA GLY A 245 9.70 14.99 -12.53
C GLY A 245 10.47 14.75 -11.23
N ILE A 246 10.11 13.75 -10.41
CA ILE A 246 10.82 13.43 -9.17
C ILE A 246 11.90 12.38 -9.43
N GLN A 247 13.13 12.71 -9.06
CA GLN A 247 14.31 11.87 -9.26
C GLN A 247 15.22 11.91 -8.04
N ASP A 248 15.58 10.74 -7.53
CA ASP A 248 16.75 10.58 -6.66
C ASP A 248 18.06 10.63 -7.48
N ALA A 249 19.20 10.47 -6.83
CA ALA A 249 20.50 10.47 -7.50
C ALA A 249 20.65 9.33 -8.53
N TYR A 250 20.09 8.15 -8.24
CA TYR A 250 20.16 6.99 -9.11
C TYR A 250 19.33 7.20 -10.38
N MET A 251 18.06 7.59 -10.22
CA MET A 251 17.12 7.82 -11.32
C MET A 251 17.58 8.99 -12.20
N ARG A 252 18.15 10.04 -11.60
CA ARG A 252 18.78 11.15 -12.34
C ARG A 252 19.93 10.67 -13.23
N ASN A 253 20.78 9.76 -12.72
CA ASN A 253 21.85 9.15 -13.52
C ASN A 253 21.30 8.29 -14.68
N LYS A 254 20.14 7.67 -14.50
CA LYS A 254 19.44 6.92 -15.57
C LYS A 254 18.65 7.80 -16.54
N GLY A 255 18.50 9.09 -16.23
CA GLY A 255 17.85 10.06 -17.10
C GLY A 255 16.32 9.95 -17.16
N ILE A 256 15.68 9.22 -16.23
CA ILE A 256 14.22 9.09 -16.14
C ILE A 256 13.73 9.34 -14.72
N ASP A 257 12.46 9.67 -14.54
CA ASP A 257 11.81 9.76 -13.23
C ASP A 257 11.10 8.45 -12.87
N TYR A 258 10.57 8.36 -11.65
CA TYR A 258 9.84 7.15 -11.23
C TYR A 258 8.52 6.97 -11.99
N PHE A 259 7.90 8.04 -12.51
CA PHE A 259 6.68 7.91 -13.32
C PHE A 259 6.94 7.20 -14.65
N GLU A 260 7.98 7.62 -15.36
CA GLU A 260 8.46 6.96 -16.58
C GLU A 260 8.93 5.53 -16.26
N ASN A 261 9.61 5.33 -15.13
CA ASN A 261 10.01 3.99 -14.68
C ASN A 261 8.82 3.03 -14.53
N SER A 262 7.81 3.44 -13.77
CA SER A 262 6.60 2.63 -13.52
C SER A 262 5.78 2.42 -14.80
N SER A 263 5.81 3.39 -15.72
CA SER A 263 5.24 3.25 -17.06
C SER A 263 5.94 2.14 -17.85
N ARG A 264 7.28 2.13 -17.86
CA ARG A 264 8.08 1.07 -18.50
C ARG A 264 7.84 -0.30 -17.87
N ALA A 265 7.82 -0.40 -16.54
CA ALA A 265 7.51 -1.63 -15.83
C ALA A 265 6.12 -2.19 -16.22
N THR A 266 5.14 -1.30 -16.40
CA THR A 266 3.79 -1.66 -16.88
C THR A 266 3.82 -2.19 -18.31
N TYR A 267 4.58 -1.57 -19.22
CA TYR A 267 4.74 -2.09 -20.57
C TYR A 267 5.48 -3.43 -20.60
N VAL A 268 6.49 -3.63 -19.77
CA VAL A 268 7.19 -4.90 -19.62
C VAL A 268 6.23 -6.02 -19.20
N GLN A 269 5.34 -5.76 -18.24
CA GLN A 269 4.30 -6.70 -17.81
C GLN A 269 3.34 -7.08 -18.95
N GLN A 270 2.93 -6.12 -19.76
CA GLN A 270 2.09 -6.38 -20.93
C GLN A 270 2.85 -7.19 -22.00
N GLN A 271 4.12 -6.84 -22.28
CA GLN A 271 4.95 -7.59 -23.24
C GLN A 271 5.22 -9.02 -22.78
N TYR A 272 5.42 -9.23 -21.47
CA TYR A 272 5.52 -10.58 -20.92
C TYR A 272 4.27 -11.40 -21.25
N ALA A 273 3.08 -10.86 -20.97
CA ALA A 273 1.82 -11.55 -21.26
C ALA A 273 1.60 -11.79 -22.76
N ILE A 274 2.02 -10.88 -23.63
CA ILE A 274 1.97 -11.04 -25.10
C ILE A 274 2.93 -12.15 -25.56
N SER A 275 4.16 -12.16 -25.04
CA SER A 275 5.15 -13.18 -25.39
C SER A 275 4.78 -14.56 -24.83
N ASN A 276 4.08 -14.58 -23.69
CA ASN A 276 3.53 -15.75 -23.02
C ASN A 276 4.50 -16.94 -23.00
N PRO A 277 5.70 -16.80 -22.40
CA PRO A 277 6.78 -17.79 -22.53
C PRO A 277 6.41 -19.15 -21.93
N LEU A 278 5.44 -19.18 -21.01
CA LEU A 278 4.93 -20.40 -20.37
C LEU A 278 3.63 -20.93 -21.02
N GLY A 279 3.17 -20.31 -22.10
CA GLY A 279 1.98 -20.71 -22.85
C GLY A 279 0.71 -20.81 -22.00
N HIS A 280 0.52 -19.90 -21.03
CA HIS A 280 -0.70 -19.84 -20.23
C HIS A 280 -1.89 -19.50 -21.13
N LYS A 281 -3.04 -20.11 -20.85
CA LYS A 281 -4.27 -19.80 -21.57
C LYS A 281 -4.62 -18.32 -21.33
N ASP A 282 -5.13 -17.66 -22.37
CA ASP A 282 -5.69 -16.30 -22.37
C ASP A 282 -4.69 -15.15 -22.19
N TYR A 283 -3.45 -15.40 -21.73
CA TYR A 283 -2.41 -14.37 -21.64
C TYR A 283 -2.14 -13.74 -23.00
N GLY A 284 -2.14 -12.40 -23.05
CA GLY A 284 -1.98 -11.66 -24.31
C GLY A 284 -2.17 -10.14 -24.15
N PRO A 285 -2.36 -9.40 -25.25
CA PRO A 285 -2.41 -7.93 -25.23
C PRO A 285 -3.57 -7.34 -24.42
N HIS A 286 -4.64 -8.14 -24.18
CA HIS A 286 -5.85 -7.73 -23.47
C HIS A 286 -6.06 -8.45 -22.13
N CYS A 287 -5.18 -9.39 -21.76
CA CYS A 287 -5.23 -10.11 -20.48
C CYS A 287 -3.82 -10.27 -19.93
N TRP A 288 -3.44 -9.33 -19.08
CA TRP A 288 -2.09 -9.13 -18.56
C TRP A 288 -2.14 -8.46 -17.18
N GLY A 289 -0.98 -8.33 -16.54
CA GLY A 289 -0.82 -7.71 -15.22
C GLY A 289 -0.61 -8.78 -14.15
N ILE A 290 0.65 -9.01 -13.79
CA ILE A 290 1.04 -10.04 -12.82
C ILE A 290 1.56 -9.34 -11.57
N THR A 291 0.94 -9.64 -10.45
CA THR A 291 1.27 -9.06 -9.15
C THR A 291 0.89 -10.02 -8.02
N SER A 292 1.33 -9.71 -6.80
CA SER A 292 0.92 -10.39 -5.58
C SER A 292 -0.61 -10.41 -5.47
N SER A 293 -1.19 -11.60 -5.39
CA SER A 293 -2.62 -11.81 -5.28
C SER A 293 -2.92 -13.23 -4.80
N GLU A 294 -4.18 -13.48 -4.41
CA GLU A 294 -4.66 -14.84 -4.18
C GLU A 294 -4.53 -15.67 -5.46
N GLY A 295 -4.12 -16.93 -5.30
CA GLY A 295 -4.08 -17.91 -6.38
C GLY A 295 -5.01 -19.08 -6.09
N PRO A 296 -5.15 -20.04 -7.01
CA PRO A 296 -6.05 -21.18 -6.85
C PRO A 296 -5.56 -22.22 -5.82
N GLY A 297 -4.53 -21.89 -5.03
CA GLY A 297 -3.98 -22.75 -3.98
C GLY A 297 -2.74 -23.55 -4.42
N PRO A 298 -2.07 -24.23 -3.47
CA PRO A 298 -0.86 -24.99 -3.74
C PRO A 298 -1.22 -26.30 -4.47
N ALA A 299 -1.12 -26.29 -5.79
CA ALA A 299 -1.44 -27.46 -6.60
C ALA A 299 -0.54 -27.55 -7.83
N THR A 300 -0.13 -28.75 -8.20
CA THR A 300 0.48 -29.00 -9.51
C THR A 300 -0.55 -29.73 -10.37
N VAL A 301 -1.01 -29.08 -11.44
CA VAL A 301 -2.05 -29.62 -12.32
C VAL A 301 -1.49 -29.75 -13.74
N LYS A 302 -1.75 -30.89 -14.38
CA LYS A 302 -1.41 -31.10 -15.79
C LYS A 302 -2.50 -30.49 -16.68
N ILE A 303 -2.17 -29.40 -17.37
CA ILE A 303 -3.07 -28.68 -18.27
C ILE A 303 -2.48 -28.72 -19.68
N ASN A 304 -3.23 -29.29 -20.63
CA ASN A 304 -2.79 -29.48 -22.03
C ASN A 304 -1.42 -30.17 -22.15
N GLY A 305 -1.15 -31.18 -21.31
CA GLY A 305 0.11 -31.91 -21.33
C GLY A 305 1.25 -31.28 -20.52
N ILE A 306 1.11 -30.03 -20.06
CA ILE A 306 2.13 -29.29 -19.31
C ILE A 306 1.80 -29.32 -17.82
N ASN A 307 2.77 -29.69 -16.98
CA ASN A 307 2.62 -29.57 -15.53
C ASN A 307 2.73 -28.10 -15.13
N ARG A 308 1.68 -27.57 -14.49
CA ARG A 308 1.64 -26.19 -14.01
C ARG A 308 1.55 -26.16 -12.50
N GLN A 309 2.47 -25.44 -11.87
CA GLN A 309 2.45 -25.19 -10.45
C GLN A 309 1.61 -23.95 -10.18
N PHE A 310 0.67 -24.10 -9.26
CA PHE A 310 -0.11 -23.05 -8.68
C PHE A 310 0.29 -22.88 -7.23
N PHE A 311 0.17 -21.65 -6.77
CA PHE A 311 0.38 -21.27 -5.39
C PHE A 311 -0.90 -20.63 -4.89
N ASP A 312 -1.02 -20.56 -3.57
CA ASP A 312 -1.92 -19.65 -2.90
C ASP A 312 -1.38 -18.21 -3.04
N TYR A 313 -1.37 -17.42 -1.96
CA TYR A 313 -0.76 -16.10 -1.94
C TYR A 313 0.78 -16.16 -2.01
N ILE A 314 1.38 -15.48 -3.01
CA ILE A 314 2.83 -15.28 -3.12
C ILE A 314 3.11 -14.01 -3.92
N GLY A 315 4.21 -13.33 -3.59
CA GLY A 315 4.72 -12.19 -4.37
C GLY A 315 5.19 -12.61 -5.76
N ARG A 316 4.25 -12.72 -6.71
CA ARG A 316 4.56 -13.05 -8.10
C ARG A 316 4.87 -11.79 -8.88
N GLY A 317 5.86 -11.91 -9.76
CA GLY A 317 6.35 -10.84 -10.59
C GLY A 317 6.86 -11.38 -11.91
N VAL A 318 7.02 -10.51 -12.89
CA VAL A 318 7.64 -10.85 -14.17
C VAL A 318 8.40 -9.64 -14.71
N PRO A 319 9.42 -9.85 -15.56
CA PRO A 319 9.99 -11.13 -15.99
C PRO A 319 10.89 -11.77 -14.93
N TYR A 320 11.17 -13.08 -15.08
CA TYR A 320 12.12 -13.85 -14.28
C TYR A 320 13.40 -14.10 -15.06
#